data_AF-A0AA50VQS5-F1
#
_entry.id   AF-A0AA50VQS5-F1
#
_cell.length_a   1.000
_cell.length_b   1.000
_cell.length_c   1.000
_cell.angle_alpha   90.00
_cell.angle_beta   90.00
_cell.angle_gamma   90.00
#
_symmetry.space_group_name_H-M   'P 1'
#
loop_
_entity.id
_entity.type
_entity.pdbx_description
1 polymer ?
#
loop_
_entity_poly.entity_id
_entity_poly.type
_entity_poly.pdbx_seq_one_letter_code
_entity_poly.pdbx_strand_id
1 'polypeptide(L)' 'QTKHMPKDAQVIMSIMKEVGITDYEPRVLNQLLEFTYRYVTCVLEDARVFANHAKKKTLDLDDIRLAVQMQLDKSFT' A
#
# COMPACT_ATOMS: atom_id res chain seq x y z
N GLN A 1 -24.55 15.61 10.58
CA GLN A 1 -23.17 16.09 10.29
C GLN A 1 -22.55 15.11 9.33
N THR A 2 -22.24 15.54 8.10
CA THR A 2 -21.54 14.72 7.10
C THR A 2 -20.13 14.44 7.60
N LYS A 3 -19.88 13.24 8.15
CA LYS A 3 -18.52 12.78 8.48
C LYS A 3 -17.69 12.86 7.20
N HIS A 4 -16.77 13.81 7.14
CA HIS A 4 -15.88 13.98 5.99
C HIS A 4 -14.92 12.79 5.95
N MET A 5 -15.26 11.77 5.16
CA MET A 5 -14.43 10.58 4.99
C MET A 5 -13.15 10.93 4.22
N PRO A 6 -11.96 10.49 4.67
CA PRO A 6 -10.71 10.71 3.93
C PRO A 6 -10.77 10.23 2.48
N LYS A 7 -10.03 10.87 1.58
CA LYS A 7 -10.03 10.50 0.15
C LYS A 7 -9.60 9.04 -0.06
N ASP A 8 -8.57 8.59 0.65
CA ASP A 8 -8.06 7.21 0.52
C ASP A 8 -9.10 6.16 0.93
N ALA A 9 -9.92 6.49 1.94
CA ALA A 9 -11.04 5.66 2.36
C ALA A 9 -12.13 5.59 1.28
N GLN A 10 -12.39 6.69 0.56
CA GLN A 10 -13.32 6.71 -0.57
C GLN A 10 -12.81 5.87 -1.74
N VAL A 11 -11.50 5.89 -2.01
CA VAL A 11 -10.86 5.06 -3.05
C VAL A 11 -11.01 3.58 -2.71
N ILE A 12 -10.66 3.16 -1.49
CA ILE A 12 -10.80 1.76 -1.06
C ILE A 12 -12.26 1.31 -1.14
N MET A 13 -13.21 2.14 -0.71
CA MET A 13 -14.65 1.83 -0.83
C MET A 13 -15.10 1.68 -2.29
N SER A 14 -14.56 2.50 -3.20
CA SER A 14 -14.85 2.39 -4.63
C SER A 14 -14.33 1.07 -5.20
N ILE A 15 -13.11 0.68 -4.83
CA ILE A 15 -12.51 -0.61 -5.22
C ILE A 15 -13.37 -1.77 -4.69
N MET A 16 -13.75 -1.74 -3.40
CA MET A 16 -14.62 -2.77 -2.79
C MET A 16 -15.94 -2.93 -3.56
N LYS A 17 -16.57 -1.81 -3.94
CA LYS A 17 -17.80 -1.81 -4.73
C LYS A 17 -17.59 -2.39 -6.13
N GLU A 18 -16.49 -2.07 -6.80
CA GLU A 18 -16.15 -2.59 -8.13
C GLU A 18 -15.93 -4.11 -8.12
N VAL A 19 -15.39 -4.66 -7.04
CA VAL A 19 -15.22 -6.12 -6.87
C VAL A 19 -16.48 -6.82 -6.31
N GLY A 20 -17.60 -6.09 -6.16
CA GLY A 20 -18.89 -6.65 -5.73
C GLY A 20 -19.08 -6.76 -4.21
N ILE A 21 -18.18 -6.18 -3.40
CA ILE A 21 -18.30 -6.16 -1.94
C ILE A 21 -19.11 -4.92 -1.53
N THR A 22 -20.38 -5.13 -1.20
CA THR A 22 -21.30 -4.05 -0.80
C THR A 22 -21.73 -4.11 0.67
N ASP A 23 -21.51 -5.24 1.34
CA ASP A 23 -21.84 -5.44 2.75
C ASP A 23 -20.57 -5.83 3.53
N TYR A 24 -20.15 -4.96 4.45
CA TYR A 24 -18.95 -5.13 5.25
C TYR A 24 -19.03 -4.30 6.53
N GLU A 25 -18.35 -4.77 7.58
CA GLU A 25 -18.26 -3.99 8.81
C GLU A 25 -17.42 -2.72 8.60
N PRO A 26 -17.78 -1.57 9.20
CA PRO A 26 -17.01 -0.33 9.06
C PRO A 26 -15.52 -0.45 9.43
N ARG A 27 -15.17 -1.43 10.28
CA ARG A 27 -13.79 -1.69 10.69
C ARG A 27 -12.92 -2.25 9.56
N VAL A 28 -13.51 -2.96 8.58
CA VAL A 28 -12.78 -3.50 7.42
C VAL A 28 -12.11 -2.39 6.64
N LEU A 29 -12.78 -1.26 6.45
CA LEU A 29 -12.22 -0.10 5.75
C LEU A 29 -10.97 0.45 6.46
N ASN A 30 -11.01 0.54 7.80
CA ASN A 30 -9.86 0.98 8.59
C ASN A 30 -8.70 -0.01 8.50
N GLN A 31 -8.98 -1.32 8.50
CA GLN A 31 -7.96 -2.36 8.36
C GLN A 31 -7.30 -2.33 6.98
N LEU A 32 -8.08 -2.13 5.91
CA LEU A 32 -7.57 -2.01 4.55
C LEU A 32 -6.72 -0.74 4.37
N LEU A 33 -7.14 0.38 4.97
CA LEU A 33 -6.33 1.59 5.02
C LEU A 33 -4.99 1.33 5.70
N GLU A 34 -5.01 0.79 6.92
CA GLU A 34 -3.81 0.51 7.69
C GLU A 34 -2.88 -0.46 6.95
N PHE A 35 -3.45 -1.53 6.36
CA PHE A 35 -2.73 -2.47 5.54
C PHE A 35 -2.03 -1.78 4.36
N THR A 36 -2.75 -0.92 3.62
CA THR A 36 -2.21 -0.19 2.47
C THR A 36 -1.06 0.71 2.89
N TYR A 37 -1.23 1.48 3.96
CA TYR A 37 -0.17 2.34 4.48
C TYR A 37 1.06 1.56 4.91
N ARG A 38 0.87 0.46 5.67
CA ARG A 38 2.00 -0.39 6.12
C ARG A 38 2.72 -1.01 4.93
N TYR A 39 2.00 -1.59 3.98
CA TYR A 39 2.58 -2.21 2.80
C TYR A 39 3.42 -1.22 1.98
N VAL A 40 2.84 -0.06 1.65
CA VAL A 40 3.54 0.97 0.87
C VAL A 40 4.76 1.50 1.63
N THR A 41 4.65 1.71 2.94
CA THR A 41 5.79 2.16 3.76
C THR A 41 6.93 1.14 3.73
N CYS A 42 6.64 -0.15 3.95
CA CYS A 42 7.66 -1.21 3.91
C CYS A 42 8.35 -1.29 2.54
N VAL A 43 7.59 -1.26 1.44
CA VAL A 43 8.16 -1.27 0.08
C VAL A 43 9.07 -0.07 -0.16
N LEU A 44 8.66 1.13 0.28
CA LEU A 44 9.46 2.34 0.10
C LEU A 44 10.72 2.36 0.99
N GLU A 45 10.66 1.79 2.19
CA GLU A 45 11.82 1.63 3.07
C GLU A 45 12.86 0.70 2.46
N ASP A 46 12.44 -0.47 1.95
CA ASP A 46 13.34 -1.42 1.29
C ASP A 46 13.93 -0.84 0.00
N ALA A 47 13.10 -0.18 -0.84
CA ALA A 47 13.59 0.49 -2.04
C ALA A 47 14.64 1.55 -1.71
N ARG A 48 14.47 2.28 -0.60
CA ARG A 48 15.46 3.27 -0.14
C ARG A 48 16.77 2.63 0.27
N VAL A 49 16.73 1.47 0.90
CA VAL A 49 17.93 0.68 1.23
C VAL A 49 18.66 0.27 -0.05
N PHE A 50 17.94 -0.19 -1.08
CA PHE A 50 18.55 -0.59 -2.36
C PHE A 50 19.16 0.59 -3.11
N ALA A 51 18.45 1.72 -3.21
CA ALA A 51 18.98 2.93 -3.81
C ALA A 51 20.26 3.42 -3.11
N ASN A 52 20.25 3.40 -1.76
CA ASN A 52 21.42 3.75 -0.96
C ASN A 52 22.60 2.80 -1.20
N HIS A 53 22.34 1.48 -1.31
CA HIS A 53 23.36 0.49 -1.64
C HIS A 53 23.98 0.76 -3.02
N ALA A 54 23.17 1.15 -4.00
CA ALA A 54 23.60 1.56 -5.32
C ALA A 54 24.20 2.99 -5.38
N LYS A 55 24.35 3.68 -4.23
CA LYS A 55 24.85 5.06 -4.11
C LYS A 55 24.02 6.08 -4.92
N LYS A 56 22.74 5.79 -5.16
CA LYS A 56 21.80 6.71 -5.81
C LYS A 56 21.35 7.78 -4.81
N LYS A 57 21.13 9.01 -5.28
CA LYS A 57 20.58 10.12 -4.46
C LYS A 57 19.05 10.15 -4.45
N THR A 58 18.42 9.47 -5.40
CA THR A 58 16.97 9.43 -5.60
C THR A 58 16.55 7.99 -5.88
N LEU A 59 15.33 7.65 -5.48
CA LEU A 59 14.71 6.38 -5.83
C LEU A 59 14.40 6.34 -7.33
N ASP A 60 14.61 5.19 -7.96
CA ASP A 60 14.12 4.92 -9.31
C ASP A 60 13.19 3.69 -9.37
N LEU A 61 12.71 3.41 -10.57
CA LEU A 61 11.77 2.33 -10.84
C LEU A 61 12.33 0.95 -10.52
N ASP A 62 13.64 0.76 -10.66
CA ASP A 62 14.27 -0.55 -10.46
C ASP A 62 14.40 -0.85 -8.96
N ASP A 63 14.67 0.17 -8.14
CA ASP A 63 14.68 0.03 -6.68
C ASP A 63 13.30 -0.40 -6.14
N ILE A 64 12.23 0.20 -6.67
CA ILE A 64 10.84 -0.11 -6.29
C ILE A 64 10.46 -1.52 -6.75
N ARG A 65 10.80 -1.90 -7.99
CA ARG A 65 10.52 -3.25 -8.50
C ARG A 65 11.20 -4.33 -7.69
N LEU A 66 12.47 -4.12 -7.32
CA LEU A 66 13.21 -5.06 -6.48
C LEU A 66 12.55 -5.20 -5.10
N ALA A 67 12.15 -4.10 -4.48
CA ALA A 67 11.45 -4.11 -3.19
C ALA A 67 10.11 -4.85 -3.24
N VAL A 68 9.31 -4.63 -4.27
CA VAL A 68 8.06 -5.36 -4.44
C VAL A 68 8.31 -6.85 -4.61
N GLN A 69 9.29 -7.25 -5.45
CA GLN A 69 9.60 -8.67 -5.65
C GLN A 69 10.03 -9.34 -4.34
N MET A 70 10.93 -8.72 -3.58
CA MET A 70 11.37 -9.26 -2.29
C MET A 70 10.23 -9.33 -1.27
N GLN A 71 9.34 -8.35 -1.27
CA GLN A 71 8.19 -8.34 -0.37
C GLN A 71 7.17 -9.43 -0.72
N LEU A 72 6.98 -9.72 -2.01
CA LEU A 72 6.16 -10.83 -2.50
C LEU A 72 6.74 -12.16 -2.02
N ASP A 73 8.02 -12.43 -2.29
CA ASP A 73 8.70 -13.68 -1.91
C ASP A 73 8.67 -13.93 -0.39
N LYS A 74 8.67 -12.86 0.42
CA LYS A 74 8.66 -12.93 1.88
C LYS A 74 7.26 -13.09 2.49
N SER A 75 6.26 -12.41 1.92
CA SER A 75 4.98 -12.16 2.61
C SER A 75 3.77 -12.76 1.92
N PHE A 76 3.90 -13.19 0.67
CA PHE A 76 2.81 -13.74 -0.12
C PHE A 76 3.21 -15.13 -0.61
N THR A 77 2.54 -16.16 -0.09
CA THR A 77 2.68 -17.57 -0.48
C THR A 77 1.66 -17.96 -1.53
#